data_AF-A0A1B8AZ63-F1
#
_entry.id   AF-A0A1B8AZ63-F1
#
_cell.length_a   1.000
_cell.length_b   1.000
_cell.length_c   1.000
_cell.angle_alpha   90.00
_cell.angle_beta   90.00
_cell.angle_gamma   90.00
#
_symmetry.space_group_name_H-M   'P 1'
#
loop_
_entity.id
_entity.type
_entity.pdbx_description
1 polymer ?
#
loop_
_entity_poly.entity_id
_entity_poly.type
_entity_poly.pdbx_seq_one_letter_code
_entity_poly.pdbx_strand_id
1 'polypeptide(L)'
;MSQSQYVDINLPRGMPSERRSSSASERSTQASLAYENASSQTSNHESQDDEDDEDEQSEADSEDLPIREPAYTTQELVAIILDFYNFLTTLHFDAANLKTAPPEGWPILTPEVLSILDKSEYVLDLIRHIPYFKQSFWSIGFLYKSQLCDIPEYTLKNFEEEMWWTEDYEFVSTRGEADGRHFIRLAEGRESGGRMIWLNAKDGEIVDYSIRGDAEDPVDIQVYFNSLKERYRKLELFPGPPSIVTQEYEEMPECDETITEEEFLEQGPEISIVENVDFGRKLYRKFGWPDAFQRDECWKEVERLQDEMNDMDDSIWEGTPLYGRQ
;
A
#
# COMPACT_ATOMS: atom_id res chain seq x y z
N MET A 1 25.43 18.25 -46.10
CA MET A 1 25.56 19.27 -45.03
C MET A 1 24.17 19.77 -44.68
N SER A 2 23.62 19.31 -43.55
CA SER A 2 22.78 20.11 -42.67
C SER A 2 22.65 19.35 -41.34
N GLN A 3 22.85 20.07 -40.25
CA GLN A 3 23.13 19.58 -38.91
C GLN A 3 21.87 19.20 -38.15
N SER A 4 21.99 18.15 -37.33
CA SER A 4 21.04 17.77 -36.29
C SER A 4 21.14 18.75 -35.12
N GLN A 5 20.00 19.29 -34.67
CA GLN A 5 19.89 20.01 -33.40
C GLN A 5 19.27 19.05 -32.37
N TYR A 6 20.10 18.68 -31.40
CA TYR A 6 19.68 18.08 -30.14
C TYR A 6 18.90 19.12 -29.33
N VAL A 7 17.75 18.72 -28.81
CA VAL A 7 16.99 19.49 -27.81
C VAL A 7 17.29 18.85 -26.45
N ASP A 8 18.04 19.57 -25.62
CA ASP A 8 18.27 19.28 -24.22
C ASP A 8 16.94 19.40 -23.45
N ILE A 9 16.52 18.32 -22.81
CA ILE A 9 15.39 18.33 -21.86
C ILE A 9 16.01 18.46 -20.46
N ASN A 10 16.12 19.70 -19.98
CA ASN A 10 16.46 20.00 -18.58
C ASN A 10 15.29 19.61 -17.67
N LEU A 11 15.47 18.55 -16.87
CA LEU A 11 14.64 18.27 -15.70
C LEU A 11 15.20 19.02 -14.46
N PRO A 12 14.36 19.46 -13.50
CA PRO A 12 14.78 20.43 -12.50
C PRO A 12 15.74 19.81 -11.48
N ARG A 13 16.88 20.48 -11.26
CA ARG A 13 17.77 20.25 -10.12
C ARG A 13 17.10 20.70 -8.82
N GLY A 14 17.44 19.98 -7.75
CA GLY A 14 16.78 20.00 -6.44
C GLY A 14 16.66 21.35 -5.75
N MET A 15 15.80 21.35 -4.72
CA MET A 15 15.64 22.42 -3.75
C MET A 15 15.49 21.82 -2.34
N PRO A 16 15.85 22.58 -1.30
CA PRO A 16 16.37 22.06 -0.04
C PRO A 16 15.25 21.78 0.98
N SER A 17 15.53 20.82 1.86
CA SER A 17 14.80 20.58 3.10
C SER A 17 14.89 21.82 4.01
N GLU A 18 13.82 22.61 4.07
CA GLU A 18 13.59 23.54 5.18
C GLU A 18 12.62 22.91 6.17
N ARG A 19 13.15 22.59 7.35
CA ARG A 19 12.40 22.24 8.55
C ARG A 19 11.36 23.32 8.85
N ARG A 20 10.10 22.93 8.98
CA ARG A 20 9.10 23.70 9.74
C ARG A 20 8.47 22.80 10.80
N SER A 21 8.88 23.05 12.04
CA SER A 21 8.12 22.67 13.23
C SER A 21 6.82 23.47 13.31
N SER A 22 5.70 22.78 13.50
CA SER A 22 4.46 23.31 14.12
C SER A 22 3.50 22.13 14.23
N SER A 23 3.33 21.53 15.41
CA SER A 23 2.35 21.90 16.45
C SER A 23 1.22 20.88 16.45
N ALA A 24 1.29 19.97 17.43
CA ALA A 24 0.20 19.09 17.82
C ALA A 24 -1.08 19.90 18.07
N SER A 25 -2.18 19.45 17.48
CA SER A 25 -3.53 19.85 17.88
C SER A 25 -4.18 18.66 18.55
N GLU A 26 -4.32 18.77 19.86
CA GLU A 26 -5.09 17.91 20.74
C GLU A 26 -6.58 17.91 20.36
N ARG A 27 -7.23 16.75 20.48
CA ARG A 27 -8.62 16.48 20.93
C ARG A 27 -9.05 15.11 20.38
N SER A 28 -9.74 14.23 21.09
CA SER A 28 -10.24 14.21 22.45
C SER A 28 -10.69 12.79 22.75
N THR A 29 -9.98 12.07 23.61
CA THR A 29 -10.40 10.79 24.18
C THR A 29 -11.27 11.07 25.41
N GLN A 30 -12.49 10.55 25.46
CA GLN A 30 -13.27 10.45 26.71
C GLN A 30 -14.09 9.16 26.75
N ALA A 31 -13.65 8.24 27.60
CA ALA A 31 -14.43 7.34 28.45
C ALA A 31 -13.43 6.32 29.05
N SER A 32 -13.37 5.98 30.33
CA SER A 32 -13.99 6.43 31.55
C SER A 32 -13.15 5.88 32.71
N LEU A 33 -13.17 6.60 33.82
CA LEU A 33 -12.55 6.30 35.10
C LEU A 33 -13.05 4.98 35.72
N ALA A 34 -12.15 4.25 36.39
CA ALA A 34 -12.24 3.92 37.82
C ALA A 34 -11.28 2.78 38.19
N TYR A 35 -10.28 3.05 39.03
CA TYR A 35 -10.26 2.57 40.41
C TYR A 35 -9.02 3.14 41.13
N GLU A 36 -9.30 3.88 42.20
CA GLU A 36 -8.34 4.33 43.20
C GLU A 36 -7.78 3.14 43.99
N ASN A 37 -6.53 3.20 44.46
CA ASN A 37 -6.18 3.64 45.82
C ASN A 37 -4.87 3.02 46.33
N ALA A 38 -4.13 3.87 47.08
CA ALA A 38 -3.30 3.55 48.24
C ALA A 38 -1.98 2.77 47.99
N SER A 39 -0.84 3.04 48.64
CA SER A 39 -0.45 4.01 49.67
C SER A 39 1.06 3.83 49.95
N SER A 40 1.69 4.88 50.49
CA SER A 40 2.87 4.89 51.38
C SER A 40 4.25 4.60 50.76
N GLN A 41 5.14 5.59 50.58
CA GLN A 41 5.99 6.27 51.60
C GLN A 41 6.90 5.35 52.44
N THR A 42 8.22 5.49 52.24
CA THR A 42 9.29 5.74 53.25
C THR A 42 10.58 6.11 52.48
N SER A 43 11.19 7.30 52.65
CA SER A 43 12.26 7.64 53.64
C SER A 43 13.52 6.78 53.44
N ASN A 44 14.77 7.25 53.33
CA ASN A 44 15.49 8.51 53.60
C ASN A 44 16.89 8.36 52.95
N HIS A 45 17.62 9.46 52.72
CA HIS A 45 19.00 9.73 53.21
C HIS A 45 19.83 10.63 52.26
N GLU A 46 20.19 11.82 52.75
CA GLU A 46 21.29 12.69 52.31
C GLU A 46 22.63 11.92 52.43
N SER A 47 23.72 12.12 51.68
CA SER A 47 24.49 13.36 51.49
C SER A 47 25.66 13.08 50.51
N GLN A 48 26.02 14.10 49.71
CA GLN A 48 27.38 14.64 49.47
C GLN A 48 28.54 13.81 48.83
N ASP A 49 29.01 14.42 47.73
CA ASP A 49 30.39 14.84 47.42
C ASP A 49 31.40 13.87 46.76
N ASP A 50 31.82 14.34 45.57
CA ASP A 50 33.17 14.44 44.99
C ASP A 50 33.89 13.23 44.36
N GLU A 51 34.02 13.39 43.03
CA GLU A 51 35.25 13.35 42.22
C GLU A 51 35.93 12.02 41.83
N ASP A 52 36.32 12.05 40.55
CA ASP A 52 37.44 11.41 39.86
C ASP A 52 37.25 10.03 39.19
N ASP A 53 37.43 10.13 37.86
CA ASP A 53 38.23 9.26 36.99
C ASP A 53 37.86 7.78 36.90
N GLU A 54 37.35 7.40 35.72
CA GLU A 54 38.12 6.59 34.77
C GLU A 54 37.33 6.48 33.45
N ASP A 55 37.82 7.17 32.42
CA ASP A 55 37.48 6.91 31.01
C ASP A 55 37.99 5.50 30.64
N GLU A 56 37.29 4.46 31.09
CA GLU A 56 37.43 3.13 30.51
C GLU A 56 36.66 3.11 29.19
N GLN A 57 37.45 3.21 28.12
CA GLN A 57 37.08 2.77 26.78
C GLN A 57 36.43 1.38 26.86
N SER A 58 35.11 1.36 26.91
CA SER A 58 34.36 0.17 26.52
C SER A 58 34.48 0.08 25.00
N GLU A 59 35.50 -0.63 24.56
CA GLU A 59 35.39 -1.52 23.40
C GLU A 59 34.25 -2.48 23.74
N ALA A 60 33.01 -2.00 23.57
CA ALA A 60 31.83 -2.83 23.60
C ALA A 60 32.03 -3.80 22.44
N ASP A 61 32.49 -5.00 22.79
CA ASP A 61 32.27 -6.24 22.06
C ASP A 61 30.94 -6.07 21.34
N SER A 62 31.00 -5.94 20.01
CA SER A 62 29.82 -5.97 19.18
C SER A 62 29.23 -7.35 19.39
N GLU A 63 28.38 -7.48 20.40
CA GLU A 63 27.64 -8.70 20.65
C GLU A 63 26.96 -9.02 19.33
N ASP A 64 27.45 -10.10 18.73
CA ASP A 64 27.00 -10.66 17.47
C ASP A 64 25.55 -11.08 17.70
N LEU A 65 24.63 -10.10 17.59
CA LEU A 65 23.22 -10.31 17.82
C LEU A 65 22.80 -11.45 16.88
N PRO A 66 22.14 -12.50 17.41
CA PRO A 66 21.85 -13.67 16.61
C PRO A 66 21.10 -13.25 15.36
N ILE A 67 21.65 -13.59 14.19
CA ILE A 67 21.03 -13.33 12.89
C ILE A 67 19.64 -13.94 12.94
N ARG A 68 18.64 -13.07 12.98
CA ARG A 68 17.24 -13.47 13.14
C ARG A 68 16.76 -14.15 11.87
N GLU A 69 16.22 -15.36 12.02
CA GLU A 69 15.60 -16.09 10.91
C GLU A 69 14.39 -15.30 10.36
N PRO A 70 14.13 -15.41 9.04
CA PRO A 70 12.92 -14.86 8.43
C PRO A 70 11.65 -15.34 9.14
N ALA A 71 10.65 -14.46 9.24
CA ALA A 71 9.36 -14.79 9.86
C ALA A 71 8.57 -15.84 9.07
N TYR A 72 8.79 -15.89 7.76
CA TYR A 72 8.17 -16.82 6.83
C TYR A 72 9.24 -17.44 5.93
N THR A 73 8.97 -18.62 5.40
CA THR A 73 9.71 -19.17 4.27
C THR A 73 9.30 -18.50 2.97
N THR A 74 10.13 -18.62 1.92
CA THR A 74 9.79 -18.12 0.58
C THR A 74 8.43 -18.67 0.11
N GLN A 75 8.21 -19.97 0.31
CA GLN A 75 6.99 -20.65 -0.15
C GLN A 75 5.76 -20.18 0.64
N GLU A 76 5.89 -19.87 1.93
CA GLU A 76 4.80 -19.31 2.72
C GLU A 76 4.43 -17.89 2.25
N LEU A 77 5.42 -17.01 2.00
CA LEU A 77 5.16 -15.68 1.44
C LEU A 77 4.49 -15.76 0.07
N VAL A 78 5.02 -16.61 -0.81
CA VAL A 78 4.42 -16.85 -2.14
C VAL A 78 2.99 -17.34 -2.01
N ALA A 79 2.70 -18.24 -1.08
CA ALA A 79 1.35 -18.74 -0.84
C ALA A 79 0.41 -17.64 -0.33
N ILE A 80 0.87 -16.79 0.60
CA ILE A 80 0.08 -15.67 1.15
C ILE A 80 -0.26 -14.66 0.04
N ILE A 81 0.73 -14.26 -0.76
CA ILE A 81 0.53 -13.32 -1.88
C ILE A 81 -0.41 -13.94 -2.93
N LEU A 82 -0.20 -15.21 -3.28
CA LEU A 82 -1.02 -15.91 -4.27
C LEU A 82 -2.47 -16.05 -3.80
N ASP A 83 -2.71 -16.31 -2.52
CA ASP A 83 -4.06 -16.39 -1.95
C ASP A 83 -4.78 -15.03 -2.05
N PHE A 84 -4.09 -13.93 -1.76
CA PHE A 84 -4.65 -12.59 -1.97
C PHE A 84 -4.90 -12.28 -3.45
N TYR A 85 -3.98 -12.63 -4.36
CA TYR A 85 -4.17 -12.41 -5.79
C TYR A 85 -5.31 -13.24 -6.36
N ASN A 86 -5.49 -14.49 -5.92
CA ASN A 86 -6.66 -15.29 -6.30
C ASN A 86 -7.96 -14.63 -5.83
N PHE A 87 -8.00 -14.07 -4.62
CA PHE A 87 -9.14 -13.27 -4.18
C PHE A 87 -9.41 -12.10 -5.13
N LEU A 88 -8.39 -11.34 -5.53
CA LEU A 88 -8.55 -10.24 -6.50
C LEU A 88 -9.14 -10.71 -7.85
N THR A 89 -8.87 -11.95 -8.29
CA THR A 89 -9.46 -12.51 -9.51
C THR A 89 -10.97 -12.76 -9.41
N THR A 90 -11.50 -12.90 -8.19
CA THR A 90 -12.94 -12.99 -7.96
C THR A 90 -13.63 -11.63 -8.03
N LEU A 91 -12.85 -10.54 -7.98
CA LEU A 91 -13.34 -9.17 -7.97
C LEU A 91 -13.24 -8.54 -9.36
N HIS A 92 -12.06 -7.98 -9.67
CA HIS A 92 -11.85 -7.14 -10.84
C HIS A 92 -10.60 -7.47 -11.65
N PHE A 93 -9.81 -8.45 -11.23
CA PHE A 93 -8.67 -8.94 -11.98
C PHE A 93 -9.05 -10.15 -12.85
N ASP A 94 -8.48 -10.25 -14.04
CA ASP A 94 -8.65 -11.44 -14.89
C ASP A 94 -7.77 -12.59 -14.39
N ALA A 95 -8.40 -13.71 -14.03
CA ALA A 95 -7.71 -14.93 -13.65
C ALA A 95 -6.76 -15.45 -14.74
N ALA A 96 -7.04 -15.19 -16.01
CA ALA A 96 -6.15 -15.57 -17.12
C ALA A 96 -4.82 -14.81 -17.08
N ASN A 97 -4.79 -13.64 -16.44
CA ASN A 97 -3.58 -12.82 -16.30
C ASN A 97 -2.74 -13.20 -15.07
N LEU A 98 -3.30 -13.87 -14.06
CA LEU A 98 -2.53 -14.34 -12.92
C LEU A 98 -1.54 -15.44 -13.33
N LYS A 99 -0.26 -15.22 -13.08
CA LYS A 99 0.85 -16.14 -13.40
C LYS A 99 1.55 -16.59 -12.13
N THR A 100 1.86 -17.88 -12.07
CA THR A 100 2.62 -18.50 -10.97
C THR A 100 3.93 -19.06 -11.49
N ALA A 101 4.99 -18.91 -10.70
CA ALA A 101 6.31 -19.36 -11.08
C ALA A 101 6.35 -20.90 -11.19
N PRO A 102 7.15 -21.46 -12.11
CA PRO A 102 7.59 -22.85 -12.03
C PRO A 102 8.31 -23.12 -10.70
N PRO A 103 8.48 -24.40 -10.29
CA PRO A 103 9.20 -24.75 -9.07
C PRO A 103 10.65 -24.21 -9.02
N GLU A 104 11.26 -23.98 -10.18
CA GLU A 104 12.65 -23.51 -10.33
C GLU A 104 12.76 -21.97 -10.41
N GLY A 105 11.61 -21.29 -10.31
CA GLY A 105 11.45 -19.85 -10.47
C GLY A 105 11.27 -19.41 -11.93
N TRP A 106 11.09 -18.10 -12.11
CA TRP A 106 10.94 -17.47 -13.42
C TRP A 106 12.24 -17.55 -14.25
N PRO A 107 12.25 -18.19 -15.43
CA PRO A 107 13.48 -18.36 -16.23
C PRO A 107 14.13 -17.05 -16.70
N ILE A 108 13.34 -15.97 -16.78
CA ILE A 108 13.81 -14.64 -17.20
C ILE A 108 14.60 -13.94 -16.08
N LEU A 109 14.35 -14.29 -14.82
CA LEU A 109 15.02 -13.72 -13.65
C LEU A 109 16.32 -14.51 -13.36
N THR A 110 17.27 -14.34 -14.27
CA THR A 110 18.61 -14.93 -14.16
C THR A 110 19.43 -14.29 -13.03
N PRO A 111 20.41 -15.00 -12.44
CA PRO A 111 21.31 -14.41 -11.45
C PRO A 111 21.98 -13.12 -11.92
N GLU A 112 22.32 -13.02 -13.20
CA GLU A 112 22.92 -11.82 -13.79
C GLU A 112 21.98 -10.61 -13.74
N VAL A 113 20.69 -10.80 -14.05
CA VAL A 113 19.68 -9.73 -13.98
C VAL A 113 19.44 -9.33 -12.52
N LEU A 114 19.34 -10.31 -11.63
CA LEU A 114 19.09 -10.08 -10.21
C LEU A 114 20.28 -9.47 -9.47
N SER A 115 21.50 -9.67 -9.94
CA SER A 115 22.72 -9.09 -9.33
C SER A 115 22.75 -7.56 -9.34
N ILE A 116 21.88 -6.93 -10.12
CA ILE A 116 21.70 -5.48 -10.19
C ILE A 116 20.95 -4.98 -8.95
N LEU A 117 20.12 -5.83 -8.36
CA LEU A 117 19.43 -5.56 -7.12
C LEU A 117 20.38 -5.81 -5.95
N ASP A 118 20.64 -4.78 -5.15
CA ASP A 118 21.29 -4.96 -3.84
C ASP A 118 20.24 -5.49 -2.85
N LYS A 119 19.96 -6.79 -2.93
CA LYS A 119 18.96 -7.50 -2.11
C LYS A 119 19.57 -8.74 -1.51
N SER A 120 19.00 -9.21 -0.39
CA SER A 120 19.48 -10.45 0.23
C SER A 120 19.13 -11.67 -0.63
N GLU A 121 19.94 -12.74 -0.53
CA GLU A 121 19.69 -14.01 -1.24
C GLU A 121 18.26 -14.54 -1.00
N TYR A 122 17.77 -14.39 0.23
CA TYR A 122 16.40 -14.75 0.59
C TYR A 122 15.34 -13.94 -0.19
N VAL A 123 15.55 -12.64 -0.37
CA VAL A 123 14.67 -11.80 -1.20
C VAL A 123 14.78 -12.13 -2.67
N LEU A 124 15.99 -12.40 -3.17
CA LEU A 124 16.20 -12.80 -4.56
C LEU A 124 15.47 -14.13 -4.86
N ASP A 125 15.49 -15.08 -3.93
CA ASP A 125 14.70 -16.31 -4.02
C ASP A 125 13.19 -16.04 -4.05
N LEU A 126 12.70 -15.12 -3.22
CA LEU A 126 11.29 -14.68 -3.26
C LEU A 126 10.92 -14.04 -4.60
N ILE A 127 11.72 -13.10 -5.10
CA ILE A 127 11.51 -12.43 -6.40
C ILE A 127 11.39 -13.45 -7.54
N ARG A 128 12.20 -14.51 -7.50
CA ARG A 128 12.16 -15.59 -8.51
C ARG A 128 10.86 -16.39 -8.50
N HIS A 129 10.12 -16.40 -7.38
CA HIS A 129 8.91 -17.22 -7.21
C HIS A 129 7.63 -16.41 -7.03
N ILE A 130 7.72 -15.08 -6.98
CA ILE A 130 6.57 -14.22 -6.73
C ILE A 130 5.54 -14.37 -7.85
N PRO A 131 4.25 -14.59 -7.52
CA PRO A 131 3.18 -14.56 -8.51
C PRO A 131 2.99 -13.11 -8.99
N TYR A 132 2.46 -12.93 -10.19
CA TYR A 132 2.17 -11.60 -10.73
C TYR A 132 1.00 -11.65 -11.70
N PHE A 133 0.45 -10.48 -12.04
CA PHE A 133 -0.54 -10.37 -13.10
C PHE A 133 0.14 -9.94 -14.38
N LYS A 134 0.02 -10.67 -15.48
CA LYS A 134 0.49 -10.16 -16.77
C LYS A 134 -0.46 -9.07 -17.25
N GLN A 135 -0.22 -7.82 -16.83
CA GLN A 135 -1.08 -6.70 -17.19
C GLN A 135 -0.72 -6.12 -18.55
N SER A 136 -1.73 -5.69 -19.30
CA SER A 136 -1.56 -4.94 -20.56
C SER A 136 -1.98 -3.47 -20.44
N PHE A 137 -2.53 -3.06 -19.29
CA PHE A 137 -3.04 -1.70 -19.07
C PHE A 137 -2.91 -1.29 -17.59
N TRP A 138 -2.70 0.02 -17.39
CA TRP A 138 -2.27 0.68 -16.15
C TRP A 138 -3.36 0.82 -15.08
N SER A 139 -4.56 0.34 -15.36
CA SER A 139 -5.76 0.83 -14.69
C SER A 139 -6.22 -0.05 -13.50
N ILE A 140 -5.68 -1.25 -13.30
CA ILE A 140 -6.18 -2.17 -12.26
C ILE A 140 -5.26 -2.15 -11.03
N GLY A 141 -5.57 -1.28 -10.06
CA GLY A 141 -5.04 -1.32 -8.70
C GLY A 141 -5.92 -2.13 -7.75
N PHE A 142 -5.38 -2.56 -6.61
CA PHE A 142 -6.17 -3.10 -5.49
C PHE A 142 -6.31 -2.08 -4.33
N LEU A 143 -5.70 -0.91 -4.47
CA LEU A 143 -5.80 0.24 -3.58
C LEU A 143 -5.82 1.54 -4.39
N TYR A 144 -6.19 2.66 -3.74
CA TYR A 144 -6.28 3.99 -4.34
C TYR A 144 -4.99 4.36 -5.10
N LYS A 145 -5.13 4.66 -6.39
CA LYS A 145 -4.06 5.02 -7.34
C LYS A 145 -2.79 4.17 -7.20
N SER A 146 -2.95 2.88 -6.92
CA SER A 146 -1.86 1.92 -6.84
C SER A 146 -1.85 1.02 -8.07
N GLN A 147 -0.69 0.53 -8.45
CA GLN A 147 -0.52 -0.45 -9.52
C GLN A 147 0.32 -1.61 -9.02
N LEU A 148 -0.11 -2.84 -9.25
CA LEU A 148 0.69 -4.02 -8.91
C LEU A 148 2.00 -4.07 -9.70
N CYS A 149 3.07 -4.45 -9.00
CA CYS A 149 4.38 -4.61 -9.60
C CYS A 149 4.50 -5.98 -10.29
N ASP A 150 4.69 -5.97 -11.60
CA ASP A 150 4.88 -7.17 -12.42
C ASP A 150 6.37 -7.52 -12.53
N ILE A 151 7.01 -7.83 -11.39
CA ILE A 151 8.47 -8.00 -11.27
C ILE A 151 9.06 -8.93 -12.36
N PRO A 152 8.45 -10.08 -12.71
CA PRO A 152 9.00 -10.95 -13.76
C PRO A 152 8.98 -10.36 -15.18
N GLU A 153 8.24 -9.29 -15.43
CA GLU A 153 8.20 -8.56 -16.71
C GLU A 153 9.06 -7.28 -16.68
N TYR A 154 9.77 -7.02 -15.58
CA TYR A 154 10.64 -5.84 -15.45
C TYR A 154 11.74 -5.85 -16.50
N THR A 155 11.92 -4.69 -17.14
CA THR A 155 13.11 -4.41 -17.93
C THR A 155 14.28 -4.05 -17.02
N LEU A 156 15.50 -4.04 -17.56
CA LEU A 156 16.69 -3.54 -16.85
C LEU A 156 16.45 -2.14 -16.23
N LYS A 157 15.81 -1.24 -16.99
CA LYS A 157 15.47 0.10 -16.53
C LYS A 157 14.52 0.08 -15.32
N ASN A 158 13.59 -0.88 -15.27
CA ASN A 158 12.68 -0.99 -14.13
C ASN A 158 13.42 -1.44 -12.87
N PHE A 159 14.41 -2.32 -12.99
CA PHE A 159 15.27 -2.68 -11.85
C PHE A 159 16.16 -1.53 -11.40
N GLU A 160 16.69 -0.71 -12.33
CA GLU A 160 17.42 0.51 -11.98
C GLU A 160 16.53 1.53 -11.25
N GLU A 161 15.29 1.70 -11.72
CA GLU A 161 14.29 2.56 -11.06
C GLU A 161 13.93 2.03 -9.66
N GLU A 162 13.80 0.72 -9.48
CA GLU A 162 13.53 0.09 -8.17
C GLU A 162 14.61 0.46 -7.14
N MET A 163 15.87 0.50 -7.54
CA MET A 163 16.98 0.89 -6.67
C MET A 163 16.90 2.36 -6.24
N TRP A 164 16.46 3.27 -7.11
CA TRP A 164 16.28 4.67 -6.73
C TRP A 164 15.17 4.85 -5.69
N TRP A 165 14.05 4.13 -5.84
CA TRP A 165 12.97 4.21 -4.87
C TRP A 165 13.42 3.74 -3.48
N THR A 166 14.27 2.71 -3.39
CA THR A 166 14.74 2.24 -2.08
C THR A 166 15.58 3.26 -1.30
N GLU A 167 16.11 4.30 -1.95
CA GLU A 167 16.85 5.38 -1.29
C GLU A 167 15.95 6.49 -0.73
N ASP A 168 14.73 6.64 -1.28
CA ASP A 168 13.80 7.74 -0.96
C ASP A 168 12.82 7.40 0.18
N TYR A 169 12.76 6.14 0.63
CA TYR A 169 11.85 5.69 1.68
C TYR A 169 12.60 5.29 2.95
N GLU A 170 12.10 5.77 4.09
CA GLU A 170 12.55 5.32 5.40
C GLU A 170 11.88 3.98 5.72
N PHE A 171 12.63 2.89 5.55
CA PHE A 171 12.16 1.56 5.90
C PHE A 171 12.10 1.38 7.41
N VAL A 172 10.96 0.88 7.88
CA VAL A 172 10.67 0.62 9.30
C VAL A 172 10.23 -0.82 9.49
N SER A 173 10.46 -1.36 10.69
CA SER A 173 10.08 -2.72 11.09
C SER A 173 9.62 -2.70 12.55
N THR A 174 8.61 -3.52 12.90
CA THR A 174 8.24 -3.68 14.31
C THR A 174 9.21 -4.59 15.08
N ARG A 175 10.12 -5.25 14.36
CA ARG A 175 10.97 -6.33 14.86
C ARG A 175 12.45 -5.95 14.98
N GLY A 176 12.77 -4.67 14.85
CA GLY A 176 14.11 -4.11 15.04
C GLY A 176 14.56 -3.21 13.90
N GLU A 177 15.87 -3.19 13.66
CA GLU A 177 16.45 -2.42 12.56
C GLU A 177 16.04 -2.98 11.20
N ALA A 178 15.55 -2.08 10.33
CA ALA A 178 15.15 -2.40 8.98
C ALA A 178 16.33 -2.27 8.02
N ASP A 179 16.59 -3.33 7.25
CA ASP A 179 17.57 -3.33 6.17
C ASP A 179 16.85 -3.31 4.83
N GLY A 180 17.07 -2.26 4.02
CA GLY A 180 16.44 -2.07 2.71
C GLY A 180 16.67 -3.23 1.73
N ARG A 181 17.69 -4.07 1.96
CA ARG A 181 17.94 -5.29 1.17
C ARG A 181 16.87 -6.37 1.36
N HIS A 182 16.02 -6.24 2.38
CA HIS A 182 14.92 -7.16 2.67
C HIS A 182 13.56 -6.70 2.13
N PHE A 183 13.49 -5.49 1.57
CA PHE A 183 12.24 -4.91 1.09
C PHE A 183 12.03 -5.15 -0.41
N ILE A 184 10.82 -5.51 -0.79
CA ILE A 184 10.38 -5.53 -2.20
C ILE A 184 9.10 -4.73 -2.36
N ARG A 185 8.97 -4.01 -3.47
CA ARG A 185 7.74 -3.30 -3.79
C ARG A 185 6.73 -4.25 -4.40
N LEU A 186 5.54 -4.31 -3.82
CA LEU A 186 4.40 -5.08 -4.35
C LEU A 186 3.47 -4.21 -5.19
N ALA A 187 3.38 -2.91 -4.89
CA ALA A 187 2.59 -1.97 -5.67
C ALA A 187 3.22 -0.56 -5.72
N GLU A 188 3.14 0.08 -6.87
CA GLU A 188 3.53 1.46 -7.12
C GLU A 188 2.33 2.40 -6.91
N GLY A 189 2.43 3.33 -5.95
CA GLY A 189 1.49 4.44 -5.84
C GLY A 189 1.73 5.51 -6.90
N ARG A 190 0.68 6.22 -7.34
CA ARG A 190 0.76 7.38 -8.23
C ARG A 190 -0.01 8.57 -7.67
N GLU A 191 0.55 9.77 -7.94
CA GLU A 191 -0.03 11.06 -7.53
C GLU A 191 -0.23 11.20 -6.01
N SER A 192 -0.72 12.35 -5.54
CA SER A 192 -1.02 12.51 -4.11
C SER A 192 -2.07 11.49 -3.68
N GLY A 193 -1.85 10.83 -2.53
CA GLY A 193 -2.77 9.85 -1.95
C GLY A 193 -2.60 8.43 -2.49
N GLY A 194 -1.89 8.23 -3.60
CA GLY A 194 -1.65 6.88 -4.14
C GLY A 194 -0.90 5.99 -3.17
N ARG A 195 -1.32 4.73 -3.08
CA ARG A 195 -0.79 3.76 -2.11
C ARG A 195 0.41 3.00 -2.69
N MET A 196 1.55 3.12 -2.01
CA MET A 196 2.81 2.46 -2.32
C MET A 196 3.05 1.35 -1.30
N ILE A 197 3.11 0.10 -1.76
CA ILE A 197 3.13 -1.09 -0.90
C ILE A 197 4.50 -1.75 -0.93
N TRP A 198 5.16 -1.80 0.22
CA TRP A 198 6.43 -2.49 0.40
C TRP A 198 6.26 -3.70 1.31
N LEU A 199 6.90 -4.80 0.95
CA LEU A 199 7.01 -6.00 1.77
C LEU A 199 8.43 -6.10 2.33
N ASN A 200 8.56 -6.00 3.65
CA ASN A 200 9.73 -6.49 4.38
C ASN A 200 9.67 -8.03 4.44
N ALA A 201 10.32 -8.70 3.49
CA ALA A 201 10.23 -10.15 3.37
C ALA A 201 10.84 -10.87 4.58
N LYS A 202 11.89 -10.30 5.20
CA LYS A 202 12.53 -10.91 6.37
C LYS A 202 11.60 -10.94 7.57
N ASP A 203 10.89 -9.84 7.80
CA ASP A 203 10.05 -9.71 8.99
C ASP A 203 8.61 -10.12 8.73
N GLY A 204 8.23 -10.29 7.46
CA GLY A 204 6.88 -10.65 7.04
C GLY A 204 5.90 -9.50 7.15
N GLU A 205 6.36 -8.27 6.97
CA GLU A 205 5.57 -7.06 7.24
C GLU A 205 5.31 -6.27 5.96
N ILE A 206 4.09 -5.77 5.82
CA ILE A 206 3.72 -4.77 4.83
C ILE A 206 3.87 -3.40 5.44
N VAL A 207 4.52 -2.51 4.70
CA VAL A 207 4.52 -1.08 4.97
C VAL A 207 3.77 -0.38 3.84
N ASP A 208 2.71 0.32 4.23
CA ASP A 208 1.80 0.99 3.31
C ASP A 208 2.02 2.51 3.38
N TYR A 209 2.49 3.09 2.28
CA TYR A 209 2.80 4.51 2.20
C TYR A 209 1.79 5.22 1.31
N SER A 210 1.19 6.28 1.85
CA SER A 210 0.43 7.24 1.05
C SER A 210 1.39 8.28 0.44
N ILE A 211 1.38 8.45 -0.88
CA ILE A 211 2.22 9.47 -1.53
C ILE A 211 1.81 10.87 -1.05
N ARG A 212 2.78 11.63 -0.53
CA ARG A 212 2.60 12.94 0.15
C ARG A 212 1.78 12.85 1.43
N GLY A 213 1.60 11.66 1.98
CA GLY A 213 1.09 11.42 3.33
C GLY A 213 2.15 10.73 4.18
N ASP A 214 1.71 10.21 5.32
CA ASP A 214 2.54 9.44 6.23
C ASP A 214 2.50 7.94 5.86
N ALA A 215 3.53 7.22 6.31
CA ALA A 215 3.53 5.76 6.31
C ALA A 215 2.59 5.24 7.40
N GLU A 216 1.88 4.15 7.13
CA GLU A 216 1.22 3.40 8.19
C GLU A 216 2.23 2.51 8.94
N ASP A 217 1.89 2.17 10.19
CA ASP A 217 2.70 1.25 10.98
C ASP A 217 2.82 -0.10 10.26
N PRO A 218 4.00 -0.76 10.27
CA PRO A 218 4.17 -2.05 9.63
C PRO A 218 3.21 -3.10 10.21
N VAL A 219 2.59 -3.86 9.33
CA VAL A 219 1.61 -4.91 9.70
C VAL A 219 2.05 -6.24 9.12
N ASP A 220 1.89 -7.32 9.87
CA ASP A 220 2.09 -8.68 9.33
C ASP A 220 1.32 -8.88 8.01
N ILE A 221 1.99 -9.44 7.00
CA ILE A 221 1.46 -9.57 5.63
C ILE A 221 0.13 -10.34 5.58
N GLN A 222 -0.01 -11.38 6.40
CA GLN A 222 -1.24 -12.16 6.43
C GLN A 222 -2.37 -11.36 7.08
N VAL A 223 -2.08 -10.63 8.16
CA VAL A 223 -3.04 -9.72 8.79
C VAL A 223 -3.45 -8.61 7.82
N TYR A 224 -2.49 -7.99 7.13
CA TYR A 224 -2.73 -6.92 6.17
C TYR A 224 -3.64 -7.38 5.02
N PHE A 225 -3.31 -8.48 4.33
CA PHE A 225 -4.14 -8.95 3.22
C PHE A 225 -5.51 -9.49 3.67
N ASN A 226 -5.61 -10.09 4.86
CA ASN A 226 -6.92 -10.47 5.40
C ASN A 226 -7.77 -9.23 5.72
N SER A 227 -7.17 -8.17 6.26
CA SER A 227 -7.85 -6.89 6.46
C SER A 227 -8.38 -6.36 5.11
N LEU A 228 -7.54 -6.29 4.07
CA LEU A 228 -7.98 -5.82 2.75
C LEU A 228 -9.16 -6.64 2.18
N LYS A 229 -9.14 -7.97 2.32
CA LYS A 229 -10.28 -8.82 1.90
C LYS A 229 -11.56 -8.45 2.63
N GLU A 230 -11.49 -8.22 3.93
CA GLU A 230 -12.66 -7.81 4.72
C GLU A 230 -13.13 -6.40 4.34
N ARG A 231 -12.21 -5.46 4.10
CA ARG A 231 -12.55 -4.11 3.61
C ARG A 231 -13.29 -4.15 2.27
N TYR A 232 -12.87 -5.02 1.35
CA TYR A 232 -13.64 -5.30 0.14
C TYR A 232 -15.02 -5.87 0.45
N ARG A 233 -15.12 -6.92 1.28
CA ARG A 233 -16.40 -7.54 1.66
C ARG A 233 -17.38 -6.52 2.24
N LYS A 234 -16.89 -5.60 3.06
CA LYS A 234 -17.67 -4.51 3.66
C LYS A 234 -17.96 -3.33 2.72
N LEU A 235 -17.34 -3.30 1.53
CA LEU A 235 -17.35 -2.16 0.62
C LEU A 235 -16.84 -0.87 1.31
N GLU A 236 -15.76 -1.02 2.08
CA GLU A 236 -14.83 0.06 2.43
C GLU A 236 -13.82 0.29 1.28
N LEU A 237 -13.58 -0.77 0.49
CA LEU A 237 -12.90 -0.76 -0.79
C LEU A 237 -13.87 -1.25 -1.86
N PHE A 238 -14.13 -0.44 -2.89
CA PHE A 238 -14.98 -0.81 -4.01
C PHE A 238 -14.19 -1.48 -5.13
N PRO A 239 -14.59 -2.69 -5.58
CA PRO A 239 -14.01 -3.31 -6.76
C PRO A 239 -14.74 -2.82 -8.00
N GLY A 240 -14.12 -1.90 -8.74
CA GLY A 240 -14.71 -1.38 -9.97
C GLY A 240 -14.08 -1.96 -11.23
N PRO A 241 -14.64 -1.65 -12.42
CA PRO A 241 -13.94 -1.79 -13.69
C PRO A 241 -12.56 -1.11 -13.63
N PRO A 242 -11.65 -1.43 -14.57
CA PRO A 242 -10.30 -0.86 -14.63
C PRO A 242 -10.26 0.68 -14.58
N SER A 243 -11.33 1.39 -14.88
CA SER A 243 -11.43 2.84 -14.80
C SER A 243 -11.88 3.37 -13.42
N ILE A 244 -12.04 2.55 -12.40
CA ILE A 244 -12.53 3.00 -11.09
C ILE A 244 -11.43 2.89 -10.06
N VAL A 245 -11.04 4.05 -9.52
CA VAL A 245 -10.12 4.11 -8.40
C VAL A 245 -10.86 3.71 -7.13
N THR A 246 -10.44 2.60 -6.52
CA THR A 246 -10.87 2.20 -5.19
C THR A 246 -10.49 3.32 -4.20
N GLN A 247 -11.46 4.12 -3.76
CA GLN A 247 -11.26 5.07 -2.66
C GLN A 247 -11.55 4.37 -1.33
N GLU A 248 -10.74 4.68 -0.32
CA GLU A 248 -10.94 4.19 1.03
C GLU A 248 -11.97 5.06 1.73
N TYR A 249 -13.05 4.45 2.23
CA TYR A 249 -14.04 5.15 3.04
C TYR A 249 -14.08 4.54 4.44
N GLU A 250 -14.07 5.38 5.47
CA GLU A 250 -14.24 4.92 6.86
C GLU A 250 -15.56 4.15 7.04
N GLU A 251 -15.61 3.29 8.07
CA GLU A 251 -16.82 2.56 8.43
C GLU A 251 -17.90 3.57 8.85
N MET A 252 -18.87 3.80 7.95
CA MET A 252 -20.00 4.68 8.20
C MET A 252 -21.23 3.85 8.51
N PRO A 253 -22.07 4.28 9.49
CA PRO A 253 -23.33 3.60 9.75
C PRO A 253 -24.17 3.59 8.47
N GLU A 254 -24.67 2.42 8.11
CA GLU A 254 -25.58 2.28 6.97
C GLU A 254 -26.80 3.16 7.21
N CYS A 255 -27.09 4.04 6.27
CA CYS A 255 -28.27 4.88 6.35
C CYS A 255 -29.46 4.08 5.81
N ASP A 256 -30.50 3.89 6.62
CA ASP A 256 -31.74 3.24 6.15
C ASP A 256 -32.49 4.09 5.10
N GLU A 257 -32.16 5.38 4.99
CA GLU A 257 -32.74 6.25 3.98
C GLU A 257 -32.23 5.85 2.59
N THR A 258 -33.15 5.44 1.73
CA THR A 258 -32.82 4.96 0.39
C THR A 258 -32.71 6.17 -0.52
N ILE A 259 -31.47 6.60 -0.82
CA ILE A 259 -31.24 7.53 -1.92
C ILE A 259 -31.70 6.82 -3.20
N THR A 260 -32.68 7.41 -3.87
CA THR A 260 -33.18 6.94 -5.16
C THR A 260 -32.18 7.26 -6.26
N GLU A 261 -32.27 6.56 -7.39
CA GLU A 261 -31.46 6.88 -8.56
C GLU A 261 -31.70 8.32 -9.04
N GLU A 262 -32.94 8.82 -8.98
CA GLU A 262 -33.29 10.20 -9.33
C GLU A 262 -32.58 11.19 -8.41
N GLU A 263 -32.59 10.96 -7.09
CA GLU A 263 -31.85 11.78 -6.12
C GLU A 263 -30.32 11.66 -6.28
N PHE A 264 -29.82 10.51 -6.72
CA PHE A 264 -28.40 10.29 -7.04
C PHE A 264 -27.97 10.97 -8.36
N LEU A 265 -28.87 11.10 -9.33
CA LEU A 265 -28.59 11.76 -10.61
C LEU A 265 -28.86 13.28 -10.55
N GLU A 266 -29.71 13.76 -9.66
CA GLU A 266 -29.96 15.20 -9.43
C GLU A 266 -28.93 15.86 -8.49
N GLN A 267 -27.85 15.16 -8.17
CA GLN A 267 -26.84 15.63 -7.22
C GLN A 267 -26.19 16.92 -7.68
N GLY A 268 -26.40 18.00 -6.91
CA GLY A 268 -25.61 19.23 -7.02
C GLY A 268 -24.25 19.09 -6.33
N PRO A 269 -23.37 20.10 -6.44
CA PRO A 269 -22.00 20.09 -5.89
C PRO A 269 -21.91 20.03 -4.34
N GLU A 270 -23.04 19.90 -3.64
CA GLU A 270 -23.14 19.95 -2.17
C GLU A 270 -23.42 18.59 -1.52
N ILE A 271 -23.66 17.52 -2.29
CA ILE A 271 -23.89 16.19 -1.70
C ILE A 271 -22.60 15.60 -1.18
N SER A 272 -22.69 15.06 0.04
CA SER A 272 -21.54 14.61 0.80
C SER A 272 -21.02 13.29 0.25
N ILE A 273 -19.69 13.12 0.26
CA ILE A 273 -19.00 11.85 -0.04
C ILE A 273 -19.66 10.63 0.66
N VAL A 274 -20.26 10.88 1.83
CA VAL A 274 -21.01 9.93 2.67
C VAL A 274 -22.23 9.33 1.96
N GLU A 275 -23.04 10.17 1.31
CA GLU A 275 -24.28 9.76 0.64
C GLU A 275 -23.97 8.93 -0.62
N ASN A 276 -22.87 9.26 -1.30
CA ASN A 276 -22.39 8.54 -2.48
C ASN A 276 -21.87 7.14 -2.16
N VAL A 277 -21.17 6.99 -1.04
CA VAL A 277 -20.68 5.69 -0.58
C VAL A 277 -21.85 4.76 -0.25
N ASP A 278 -22.86 5.25 0.48
CA ASP A 278 -24.03 4.45 0.86
C ASP A 278 -24.84 3.98 -0.37
N PHE A 279 -25.06 4.86 -1.34
CA PHE A 279 -25.66 4.48 -2.63
C PHE A 279 -24.83 3.40 -3.34
N GLY A 280 -23.51 3.56 -3.43
CA GLY A 280 -22.60 2.57 -4.00
C GLY A 280 -22.72 1.22 -3.28
N ARG A 281 -22.76 1.20 -1.95
CA ARG A 281 -22.93 -0.05 -1.18
C ARG A 281 -24.24 -0.74 -1.51
N LYS A 282 -25.35 0.01 -1.55
CA LYS A 282 -26.67 -0.51 -1.92
C LYS A 282 -26.69 -1.07 -3.34
N LEU A 283 -26.03 -0.38 -4.28
CA LEU A 283 -25.90 -0.83 -5.67
C LEU A 283 -25.19 -2.19 -5.77
N TYR A 284 -24.00 -2.33 -5.19
CA TYR A 284 -23.25 -3.59 -5.21
C TYR A 284 -24.02 -4.73 -4.53
N ARG A 285 -24.68 -4.44 -3.40
CA ARG A 285 -25.53 -5.42 -2.69
C ARG A 285 -26.76 -5.84 -3.48
N LYS A 286 -27.39 -4.93 -4.24
CA LYS A 286 -28.48 -5.25 -5.17
C LYS A 286 -28.04 -6.28 -6.21
N PHE A 287 -26.77 -6.25 -6.61
CA PHE A 287 -26.16 -7.23 -7.50
C PHE A 287 -25.54 -8.44 -6.79
N GLY A 288 -25.83 -8.66 -5.51
CA GLY A 288 -25.48 -9.89 -4.78
C GLY A 288 -24.12 -9.88 -4.09
N TRP A 289 -23.49 -8.71 -3.90
CA TRP A 289 -22.25 -8.59 -3.13
C TRP A 289 -22.41 -9.07 -1.67
N PRO A 290 -21.40 -9.74 -1.05
CA PRO A 290 -20.13 -10.17 -1.64
C PRO A 290 -20.16 -11.55 -2.31
N ASP A 291 -21.13 -12.40 -2.00
CA ASP A 291 -21.04 -13.84 -2.31
C ASP A 291 -21.60 -14.22 -3.69
N ALA A 292 -22.73 -13.64 -4.11
CA ALA A 292 -23.42 -13.95 -5.36
C ALA A 292 -23.31 -12.79 -6.37
N PHE A 293 -22.14 -12.16 -6.40
CA PHE A 293 -21.94 -10.90 -7.11
C PHE A 293 -22.05 -11.07 -8.63
N GLN A 294 -23.03 -10.40 -9.21
CA GLN A 294 -23.27 -10.31 -10.65
C GLN A 294 -22.40 -9.21 -11.26
N ARG A 295 -21.08 -9.44 -11.26
CA ARG A 295 -20.04 -8.45 -11.64
C ARG A 295 -20.37 -7.70 -12.94
N ASP A 296 -20.57 -8.42 -14.04
CA ASP A 296 -20.73 -7.80 -15.36
C ASP A 296 -22.00 -6.94 -15.46
N GLU A 297 -23.07 -7.29 -14.75
CA GLU A 297 -24.31 -6.49 -14.72
C GLU A 297 -24.19 -5.29 -13.77
N CYS A 298 -23.52 -5.47 -12.62
CA CYS A 298 -23.22 -4.37 -11.70
C CYS A 298 -22.35 -3.31 -12.37
N TRP A 299 -21.31 -3.71 -13.09
CA TRP A 299 -20.41 -2.77 -13.74
C TRP A 299 -21.04 -2.04 -14.91
N LYS A 300 -21.90 -2.69 -15.70
CA LYS A 300 -22.71 -1.98 -16.72
C LYS A 300 -23.58 -0.90 -16.10
N GLU A 301 -24.13 -1.16 -14.92
CA GLU A 301 -24.95 -0.18 -14.22
C GLU A 301 -24.11 0.96 -13.64
N VAL A 302 -22.92 0.66 -13.10
CA VAL A 302 -21.97 1.69 -12.66
C VAL A 302 -21.51 2.57 -13.83
N GLU A 303 -21.16 1.98 -14.98
CA GLU A 303 -20.79 2.71 -16.19
C GLU A 303 -21.94 3.57 -16.72
N ARG A 304 -23.18 3.05 -16.72
CA ARG A 304 -24.37 3.82 -17.11
C ARG A 304 -24.56 5.05 -16.21
N LEU A 305 -24.48 4.87 -14.90
CA LEU A 305 -24.61 5.96 -13.94
C LEU A 305 -23.48 6.98 -14.10
N GLN A 306 -22.24 6.53 -14.36
CA GLN A 306 -21.11 7.41 -14.67
C GLN A 306 -21.33 8.23 -15.95
N ASP A 307 -21.83 7.63 -17.01
CA ASP A 307 -22.11 8.34 -18.26
C ASP A 307 -23.21 9.40 -18.09
N GLU A 308 -24.22 9.13 -17.26
CA GLU A 308 -25.26 10.09 -16.90
C GLU A 308 -24.74 11.18 -15.95
N MET A 309 -23.76 10.83 -15.09
CA MET A 309 -23.05 11.75 -14.22
C MET A 309 -21.97 12.58 -14.91
N ASN A 310 -21.38 12.17 -16.04
CA ASN A 310 -20.28 12.91 -16.71
C ASN A 310 -20.70 14.31 -17.22
N ASP A 311 -21.99 14.66 -17.14
CA ASP A 311 -22.47 16.04 -17.25
C ASP A 311 -22.29 16.86 -15.93
N MET A 312 -21.83 16.24 -14.83
CA MET A 312 -21.68 16.72 -13.44
C MET A 312 -20.57 15.97 -12.63
N ASP A 313 -19.39 16.59 -12.52
CA ASP A 313 -18.28 16.38 -11.54
C ASP A 313 -17.82 14.93 -11.20
N ASP A 314 -16.64 14.54 -11.71
CA ASP A 314 -15.98 13.21 -11.71
C ASP A 314 -15.58 12.62 -10.33
N SER A 315 -16.05 13.17 -9.22
CA SER A 315 -15.47 12.94 -7.87
C SER A 315 -15.77 11.59 -7.22
N ILE A 316 -16.81 10.87 -7.64
CA ILE A 316 -17.16 9.53 -7.09
C ILE A 316 -16.21 8.45 -7.63
N TRP A 317 -15.72 8.67 -8.84
CA TRP A 317 -14.95 7.71 -9.61
C TRP A 317 -13.81 8.46 -10.30
N GLU A 318 -12.85 8.95 -9.52
CA GLU A 318 -11.64 9.61 -10.05
C GLU A 318 -10.74 8.63 -10.82
N GLY A 319 -11.25 8.00 -11.88
CA GLY A 319 -10.46 7.33 -12.87
C GLY A 319 -10.24 8.24 -14.04
N THR A 320 -9.40 9.26 -13.86
CA THR A 320 -8.80 9.89 -15.04
C THR A 320 -8.14 8.75 -15.83
N PRO A 321 -8.46 8.54 -17.12
CA PRO A 321 -7.64 7.68 -17.95
C PRO A 321 -6.24 8.30 -17.91
N LEU A 322 -5.34 7.70 -17.13
CA LEU A 322 -3.94 8.11 -17.13
C LEU A 322 -3.46 7.81 -18.54
N TYR A 323 -3.44 8.85 -19.38
CA TYR A 323 -3.01 8.76 -20.77
C TYR A 323 -1.70 7.97 -20.81
N GLY A 324 -1.76 6.80 -21.45
CA GLY A 324 -0.62 5.93 -21.58
C GLY A 324 0.54 6.70 -22.20
N ARG A 325 1.72 6.60 -21.58
CA ARG A 325 2.96 6.94 -22.28
C ARG A 325 3.03 6.06 -23.53
N GLN A 326 3.09 6.70 -24.69
CA GLN A 326 3.57 6.10 -25.93
C GLN A 326 5.03 5.69 -25.81
#